data_AF-A0A319B913-F1
#
_entry.id   AF-A0A319B913-F1
#
_cell.length_a   1.000
_cell.length_b   1.000
_cell.length_c   1.000
_cell.angle_alpha   90.00
_cell.angle_beta   90.00
_cell.angle_gamma   90.00
#
_symmetry.space_group_name_H-M   'P 1'
#
loop_
_entity.id
_entity.type
_entity.pdbx_description
1 polymer ?
#
loop_
_entity_poly.entity_id
_entity_poly.type
_entity_poly.pdbx_seq_one_letter_code
_entity_poly.pdbx_strand_id
1 'polypeptide(L)'
;MDVNRFPYELLSIINSYAADWVGFESLLEVSPQLKDLFNVDPNTKADLEAVRLVETILQQNPVMRYELHSIFRMALKLRLHSTPKVGLAEFMAQDHSLSLMTSPPSISRAVLKEMVSIAANIQRLACACLTTLLERVRKVQPWCWKKVVRDGTEPYQPREAGPPSWIEEYRVYRALWHLQLYSDLSVTGERLNWPPSEIEAWWFERMGWDQVPVVLGEEVRTLSECLEGLCRVNPILRHTKAGGLKYDSQKKYLFEICFVSRLPHSSQLRREFHVWAPSPPPEIAIAEDGFPMDNWGQGVESIHWNRISAIFRACQVRTSTHPARYQVCRIQDSRPWRGLGMPIWDAWRCYCLGLCSSDNCRGLHPGPIPTPDGSHVPKGCIPIARGSEIDYRISVFIHAMMQMEDQECN
;
A
#
# COMPACT_ATOMS: atom_id res chain seq x y z
N MET A 1 33.92 -17.64 -26.92
CA MET A 1 32.72 -17.68 -26.05
C MET A 1 31.88 -16.49 -26.42
N ASP A 2 30.73 -16.73 -27.05
CA ASP A 2 29.79 -15.67 -27.39
C ASP A 2 29.12 -15.20 -26.09
N VAL A 3 29.49 -14.01 -25.62
CA VAL A 3 29.00 -13.42 -24.35
C VAL A 3 27.49 -13.10 -24.43
N ASN A 4 26.88 -13.28 -25.61
CA ASN A 4 25.47 -12.95 -25.90
C ASN A 4 24.47 -14.08 -25.63
N ARG A 5 24.89 -15.23 -25.10
CA ARG A 5 23.97 -16.31 -24.71
C ARG A 5 24.21 -16.77 -23.28
N PHE A 6 23.53 -16.15 -22.33
CA PHE A 6 23.44 -16.71 -20.99
C PHE A 6 22.61 -18.02 -21.05
N PRO A 7 23.05 -19.09 -20.38
CA PRO A 7 22.20 -20.24 -20.10
C PRO A 7 20.91 -19.80 -19.38
N TYR A 8 19.78 -20.40 -19.73
CA TYR A 8 18.48 -20.08 -19.12
C TYR A 8 18.48 -20.31 -17.61
N GLU A 9 19.28 -21.26 -17.14
CA GLU A 9 19.50 -21.56 -15.73
C GLU A 9 20.10 -20.36 -14.99
N LEU A 10 21.06 -19.65 -15.60
CA LEU A 10 21.65 -18.45 -15.01
C LEU A 10 20.66 -17.28 -15.01
N LEU A 11 19.86 -17.12 -16.07
CA LEU A 11 18.81 -16.10 -16.10
C LEU A 11 17.74 -16.37 -15.04
N SER A 12 17.36 -17.62 -14.83
CA SER A 12 16.44 -18.04 -13.78
C SER A 12 17.01 -17.73 -12.38
N ILE A 13 18.29 -18.01 -12.16
CA ILE A 13 18.98 -17.70 -10.89
C ILE A 13 19.00 -16.18 -10.65
N ILE A 14 19.43 -15.39 -11.64
CA ILE A 14 19.46 -13.92 -11.55
C ILE A 14 18.05 -13.39 -11.24
N ASN A 15 17.04 -13.88 -11.95
CA ASN A 15 15.66 -13.49 -11.76
C ASN A 15 15.11 -13.88 -10.37
N SER A 16 15.48 -15.05 -9.85
CA SER A 16 15.11 -15.47 -8.49
C SER A 16 15.80 -14.66 -7.40
N TYR A 17 17.03 -14.19 -7.64
CA TYR A 17 17.81 -13.45 -6.66
C TYR A 17 17.41 -11.99 -6.60
N ALA A 18 17.22 -11.34 -7.75
CA ALA A 18 16.75 -9.96 -7.82
C ALA A 18 15.26 -9.88 -7.47
N ALA A 19 14.46 -10.79 -8.04
CA ALA A 19 13.02 -10.91 -7.87
C ALA A 19 12.27 -9.57 -7.92
N ASP A 20 12.70 -8.66 -8.78
CA ASP A 20 12.14 -7.32 -8.92
C ASP A 20 11.62 -7.07 -10.36
N TRP A 21 10.49 -6.37 -10.48
CA TRP A 21 9.79 -6.24 -11.76
C TRP A 21 10.46 -5.26 -12.71
N VAL A 22 11.09 -4.22 -12.18
CA VAL A 22 11.78 -3.19 -13.00
C VAL A 22 13.07 -3.73 -13.57
N GLY A 23 13.85 -4.47 -12.78
CA GLY A 23 15.01 -5.23 -13.22
C GLY A 23 14.62 -6.28 -14.25
N PHE A 24 13.54 -7.04 -14.01
CA PHE A 24 13.05 -8.01 -15.00
C PHE A 24 12.62 -7.36 -16.30
N GLU A 25 11.84 -6.27 -16.27
CA GLU A 25 11.46 -5.53 -17.47
C GLU A 25 12.69 -5.00 -18.22
N SER A 26 13.67 -4.44 -17.50
CA SER A 26 14.92 -3.96 -18.10
C SER A 26 15.69 -5.10 -18.76
N LEU A 27 15.72 -6.29 -18.14
CA LEU A 27 16.33 -7.50 -18.70
C LEU A 27 15.64 -7.94 -20.01
N LEU A 28 14.32 -7.78 -20.13
CA LEU A 28 13.60 -8.05 -21.39
C LEU A 28 14.03 -7.11 -22.52
N GLU A 29 14.46 -5.89 -22.20
CA GLU A 29 14.91 -4.91 -23.20
C GLU A 29 16.35 -5.17 -23.65
N VAL A 30 17.24 -5.53 -22.71
CA VAL A 30 18.68 -5.68 -22.98
C VAL A 30 19.08 -7.09 -23.43
N SER A 31 18.33 -8.13 -23.08
CA SER A 31 18.66 -9.52 -23.42
C SER A 31 17.84 -10.01 -24.63
N PRO A 32 18.47 -10.23 -25.81
CA PRO A 32 17.75 -10.75 -26.98
C PRO A 32 17.06 -12.09 -26.73
N GLN A 33 17.67 -12.98 -25.94
CA GLN A 33 17.11 -14.29 -25.62
C GLN A 33 15.80 -14.17 -24.84
N LEU A 34 15.75 -13.31 -23.82
CA LEU A 34 14.52 -13.06 -23.07
C LEU A 34 13.52 -12.30 -23.92
N LYS A 35 14.00 -11.35 -24.74
CA LYS A 35 13.17 -10.59 -25.67
C LYS A 35 12.41 -11.52 -26.62
N ASP A 36 13.05 -12.55 -27.15
CA ASP A 36 12.45 -13.52 -28.07
C ASP A 36 11.34 -14.35 -27.41
N LEU A 37 11.43 -14.64 -26.11
CA LEU A 37 10.37 -15.34 -25.36
C LEU A 37 9.06 -14.53 -25.31
N PHE A 38 9.14 -13.20 -25.37
CA PHE A 38 8.02 -12.27 -25.17
C PHE A 38 7.59 -11.51 -26.45
N ASN A 39 8.40 -11.42 -27.51
CA ASN A 39 8.15 -10.53 -28.67
C ASN A 39 7.81 -11.21 -30.01
N VAL A 40 7.86 -12.54 -30.12
CA VAL A 40 7.31 -13.23 -31.30
C VAL A 40 5.78 -13.07 -31.32
N ASP A 41 5.14 -13.18 -32.51
CA ASP A 41 3.71 -12.96 -32.82
C ASP A 41 2.81 -12.77 -31.56
N PRO A 42 2.28 -11.56 -31.32
CA PRO A 42 1.59 -11.20 -30.07
C PRO A 42 0.41 -12.10 -29.70
N ASN A 43 -0.22 -12.75 -30.68
CA ASN A 43 -1.35 -13.64 -30.48
C ASN A 43 -0.96 -15.11 -30.25
N THR A 44 0.33 -15.45 -30.37
CA THR A 44 0.81 -16.79 -30.02
C THR A 44 0.80 -17.03 -28.52
N LYS A 45 0.60 -18.30 -28.16
CA LYS A 45 0.67 -18.77 -26.78
C LYS A 45 2.03 -18.42 -26.18
N ALA A 46 2.02 -17.93 -24.94
CA ALA A 46 3.22 -17.64 -24.17
C ALA A 46 4.11 -18.89 -24.05
N ASP A 47 5.41 -18.67 -24.16
CA ASP A 47 6.39 -19.71 -23.92
C ASP A 47 6.30 -20.18 -22.46
N LEU A 48 6.45 -21.49 -22.22
CA LEU A 48 6.38 -22.04 -20.88
C LEU A 48 7.48 -21.47 -19.98
N GLU A 49 8.66 -21.20 -20.54
CA GLU A 49 9.78 -20.60 -19.80
C GLU A 49 9.48 -19.14 -19.42
N ALA A 50 8.81 -18.38 -20.30
CA ALA A 50 8.36 -17.02 -19.97
C ALA A 50 7.38 -17.03 -18.79
N VAL A 51 6.43 -17.97 -18.79
CA VAL A 51 5.47 -18.14 -17.69
C VAL A 51 6.19 -18.56 -16.40
N ARG A 52 7.17 -19.48 -16.49
CA ARG A 52 7.99 -19.89 -15.34
C ARG A 52 8.75 -18.73 -14.71
N LEU A 53 9.39 -17.88 -15.52
CA LEU A 53 10.12 -16.71 -15.02
C LEU A 53 9.21 -15.75 -14.26
N VAL A 54 8.03 -15.44 -14.80
CA VAL A 54 7.04 -14.58 -14.12
C VAL A 54 6.56 -15.22 -12.83
N GLU A 55 6.27 -16.53 -12.85
CA GLU A 55 5.84 -17.27 -11.66
C GLU A 55 6.93 -17.32 -10.58
N THR A 56 8.20 -17.45 -10.97
CA THR A 56 9.34 -17.36 -10.05
C THR A 56 9.39 -15.99 -9.36
N ILE A 57 9.21 -14.88 -10.08
CA ILE A 57 9.15 -13.55 -9.46
C ILE A 57 7.97 -13.46 -8.51
N LEU A 58 6.79 -13.95 -8.88
CA LEU A 58 5.61 -13.93 -7.99
C LEU A 58 5.86 -14.67 -6.67
N GLN A 59 6.65 -15.74 -6.69
CA GLN A 59 6.98 -16.55 -5.52
C GLN A 59 8.15 -15.99 -4.69
N GLN A 60 9.14 -15.38 -5.35
CA GLN A 60 10.36 -14.90 -4.70
C GLN A 60 10.31 -13.42 -4.31
N ASN A 61 9.53 -12.60 -5.02
CA ASN A 61 9.42 -11.17 -4.73
C ASN A 61 8.88 -10.97 -3.30
N PRO A 62 9.61 -10.21 -2.45
CA PRO A 62 9.27 -10.04 -1.05
C PRO A 62 7.88 -9.49 -0.74
N VAL A 63 7.24 -8.82 -1.69
CA VAL A 63 5.92 -8.20 -1.53
C VAL A 63 4.85 -9.02 -2.26
N MET A 64 5.14 -9.55 -3.45
CA MET A 64 4.17 -10.32 -4.24
C MET A 64 3.77 -11.65 -3.60
N ARG A 65 4.70 -12.33 -2.92
CA ARG A 65 4.46 -13.66 -2.37
C ARG A 65 3.39 -13.70 -1.28
N TYR A 66 3.07 -12.55 -0.68
CA TYR A 66 2.06 -12.40 0.36
C TYR A 66 0.74 -11.88 -0.21
N GLU A 67 -0.08 -12.79 -0.74
CA GLU A 67 -1.43 -12.54 -1.29
C GLU A 67 -1.50 -11.69 -2.57
N LEU A 68 -0.56 -10.78 -2.83
CA LEU A 68 -0.64 -9.89 -4.01
C LEU A 68 -0.44 -10.62 -5.35
N HIS A 69 0.24 -11.77 -5.34
CA HIS A 69 0.28 -12.67 -6.50
C HIS A 69 -1.12 -13.11 -6.95
N SER A 70 -2.08 -13.25 -6.02
CA SER A 70 -3.46 -13.58 -6.37
C SER A 70 -4.12 -12.45 -7.15
N ILE A 71 -3.87 -11.19 -6.76
CA ILE A 71 -4.37 -9.99 -7.44
C ILE A 71 -3.74 -9.86 -8.83
N PHE A 72 -2.43 -10.11 -8.95
CA PHE A 72 -1.76 -10.20 -10.25
C PHE A 72 -2.46 -11.21 -11.15
N ARG A 73 -2.75 -12.41 -10.65
CA ARG A 73 -3.39 -13.47 -11.43
C ARG A 73 -4.84 -13.15 -11.76
N MET A 74 -5.57 -12.44 -10.89
CA MET A 74 -6.89 -11.91 -11.22
C MET A 74 -6.82 -10.93 -12.39
N ALA A 75 -5.93 -9.93 -12.32
CA ALA A 75 -5.71 -8.94 -13.38
C ALA A 75 -5.32 -9.61 -14.71
N LEU A 76 -4.41 -10.60 -14.65
CA LEU A 76 -4.03 -11.41 -15.81
C LEU A 76 -5.25 -12.11 -16.42
N LYS A 77 -6.05 -12.85 -15.63
CA LYS A 77 -7.23 -13.58 -16.12
C LYS A 77 -8.28 -12.64 -16.74
N LEU A 78 -8.50 -11.46 -16.17
CA LEU A 78 -9.41 -10.45 -16.72
C LEU A 78 -8.97 -9.98 -18.12
N ARG A 79 -7.66 -9.88 -18.35
CA ARG A 79 -7.07 -9.46 -19.62
C ARG A 79 -7.09 -10.55 -20.70
N LEU A 80 -7.28 -11.82 -20.33
CA LEU A 80 -7.42 -12.89 -21.32
C LEU A 80 -8.74 -12.75 -22.10
N HIS A 81 -8.66 -12.86 -23.43
CA HIS A 81 -9.84 -12.84 -24.31
C HIS A 81 -10.63 -14.14 -24.30
N SER A 82 -10.01 -15.24 -23.86
CA SER A 82 -10.61 -16.57 -23.75
C SER A 82 -11.35 -16.80 -22.44
N THR A 83 -11.49 -15.77 -21.59
CA THR A 83 -12.22 -15.88 -20.33
C THR A 83 -13.67 -16.27 -20.64
N PRO A 84 -14.17 -17.40 -20.08
CA PRO A 84 -15.54 -17.80 -20.32
C PRO A 84 -16.50 -16.68 -19.91
N LYS A 85 -17.69 -16.62 -20.53
CA LYS A 85 -18.75 -15.67 -20.12
C LYS A 85 -19.29 -16.04 -18.74
N VAL A 86 -18.48 -15.83 -17.71
CA VAL A 86 -18.83 -16.01 -16.30
C VAL A 86 -19.39 -14.70 -15.75
N GLY A 87 -20.24 -14.79 -14.74
CA GLY A 87 -20.66 -13.62 -13.97
C GLY A 87 -19.53 -13.08 -13.09
N LEU A 88 -19.65 -11.83 -12.61
CA LEU A 88 -18.68 -11.24 -11.67
C LEU A 88 -18.54 -12.11 -10.40
N ALA A 89 -19.65 -12.52 -9.79
CA ALA A 89 -19.64 -13.35 -8.59
C ALA A 89 -18.94 -14.70 -8.81
N GLU A 90 -19.18 -15.33 -9.96
CA GLU A 90 -18.52 -16.58 -10.34
C GLU A 90 -17.03 -16.38 -10.56
N PHE A 91 -16.62 -15.31 -11.24
CA PHE A 91 -15.22 -14.96 -11.40
C PHE A 91 -14.53 -14.79 -10.04
N MET A 92 -15.16 -14.05 -9.12
CA MET A 92 -14.60 -13.78 -7.79
C MET A 92 -14.54 -15.00 -6.88
N ALA A 93 -15.41 -15.99 -7.09
CA ALA A 93 -15.40 -17.24 -6.33
C ALA A 93 -14.29 -18.21 -6.77
N GLN A 94 -13.60 -17.94 -7.89
CA GLN A 94 -12.51 -18.79 -8.36
C GLN A 94 -11.29 -18.70 -7.46
N ASP A 95 -10.56 -19.80 -7.35
CA ASP A 95 -9.24 -19.78 -6.70
C ASP A 95 -8.21 -19.11 -7.63
N HIS A 96 -7.74 -17.94 -7.20
CA HIS A 96 -6.69 -17.16 -7.87
C HIS A 96 -5.31 -17.34 -7.21
N SER A 97 -5.21 -18.15 -6.15
CA SER A 97 -3.95 -18.46 -5.45
C SER A 97 -3.15 -19.58 -6.14
N LEU A 98 -3.76 -20.30 -7.08
CA LEU A 98 -3.09 -21.37 -7.83
C LEU A 98 -2.03 -20.82 -8.80
N SER A 99 -0.91 -21.54 -8.88
CA SER A 99 0.21 -21.22 -9.77
C SER A 99 -0.23 -21.17 -11.24
N LEU A 100 0.39 -20.28 -12.02
CA LEU A 100 0.19 -20.24 -13.47
C LEU A 100 0.61 -21.55 -14.17
N MET A 101 1.41 -22.38 -13.48
CA MET A 101 1.94 -23.64 -14.01
C MET A 101 0.97 -24.83 -13.88
N THR A 102 0.00 -24.80 -12.95
CA THR A 102 -0.87 -25.97 -12.67
C THR A 102 -2.02 -26.09 -13.66
N SER A 103 -2.46 -24.98 -14.24
CA SER A 103 -3.37 -24.94 -15.39
C SER A 103 -3.01 -23.70 -16.19
N PRO A 104 -2.05 -23.78 -17.14
CA PRO A 104 -1.65 -22.62 -17.89
C PRO A 104 -2.87 -22.15 -18.69
N PRO A 105 -3.42 -20.97 -18.39
CA PRO A 105 -4.38 -20.37 -19.29
C PRO A 105 -3.72 -20.30 -20.68
N SER A 106 -4.50 -20.18 -21.75
CA SER A 106 -3.95 -19.80 -23.06
C SER A 106 -3.50 -18.33 -23.01
N ILE A 107 -2.53 -18.02 -22.13
CA ILE A 107 -1.91 -16.72 -21.98
C ILE A 107 -1.18 -16.44 -23.28
N SER A 108 -1.46 -15.32 -23.93
CA SER A 108 -0.70 -14.88 -25.07
C SER A 108 0.60 -14.20 -24.62
N ARG A 109 1.62 -14.23 -25.47
CA ARG A 109 2.89 -13.52 -25.20
C ARG A 109 2.65 -12.03 -24.92
N ALA A 110 1.75 -11.40 -25.68
CA ALA A 110 1.41 -9.99 -25.50
C ALA A 110 0.84 -9.69 -24.10
N VAL A 111 -0.11 -10.50 -23.63
CA VAL A 111 -0.72 -10.30 -22.30
C VAL A 111 0.31 -10.54 -21.19
N LEU A 112 1.16 -11.56 -21.33
CA LEU A 112 2.20 -11.82 -20.33
C LEU A 112 3.20 -10.67 -20.25
N LYS A 113 3.64 -10.14 -21.41
CA LYS A 113 4.53 -8.98 -21.49
C LYS A 113 3.87 -7.72 -20.89
N GLU A 114 2.60 -7.48 -21.21
CA GLU A 114 1.85 -6.36 -20.64
C GLU A 114 1.78 -6.45 -19.12
N MET A 115 1.54 -7.63 -18.56
CA MET A 115 1.51 -7.83 -17.11
C MET A 115 2.86 -7.58 -16.43
N VAL A 116 3.97 -7.93 -17.08
CA VAL A 116 5.31 -7.57 -16.60
C VAL A 116 5.47 -6.05 -16.57
N SER A 117 5.08 -5.35 -17.63
CA SER A 117 5.16 -3.89 -17.68
C SER A 117 4.24 -3.21 -16.68
N ILE A 118 3.05 -3.74 -16.43
CA ILE A 118 2.15 -3.26 -15.37
C ILE A 118 2.81 -3.41 -14.00
N ALA A 119 3.39 -4.58 -13.71
CA ALA A 119 4.04 -4.83 -12.43
C ALA A 119 5.27 -3.93 -12.22
N ALA A 120 6.08 -3.73 -13.27
CA ALA A 120 7.21 -2.81 -13.24
C ALA A 120 6.75 -1.35 -13.05
N ASN A 121 5.66 -0.94 -13.72
CA ASN A 121 5.06 0.37 -13.51
C ASN A 121 4.56 0.56 -12.07
N ILE A 122 3.88 -0.44 -11.49
CA ILE A 122 3.45 -0.42 -10.09
C ILE A 122 4.63 -0.25 -9.14
N GLN A 123 5.75 -0.95 -9.36
CA GLN A 123 6.97 -0.77 -8.56
C GLN A 123 7.50 0.67 -8.65
N ARG A 124 7.58 1.25 -9.85
CA ARG A 124 8.00 2.66 -10.02
C ARG A 124 7.08 3.64 -9.30
N LEU A 125 5.76 3.44 -9.41
CA LEU A 125 4.77 4.26 -8.72
C LEU A 125 4.86 4.09 -7.20
N ALA A 126 5.10 2.87 -6.70
CA ALA A 126 5.27 2.61 -5.27
C ALA A 126 6.44 3.40 -4.70
N CYS A 127 7.60 3.34 -5.37
CA CYS A 127 8.78 4.12 -5.00
C CYS A 127 8.52 5.64 -5.01
N ALA A 128 7.82 6.15 -6.03
CA ALA A 128 7.48 7.56 -6.14
C ALA A 128 6.53 8.04 -5.01
N CYS A 129 5.49 7.25 -4.73
CA CYS A 129 4.55 7.52 -3.64
C CYS A 129 5.25 7.50 -2.28
N LEU A 130 6.01 6.45 -1.97
CA LEU A 130 6.73 6.33 -0.71
C LEU A 130 7.72 7.47 -0.49
N THR A 131 8.51 7.81 -1.51
CA THR A 131 9.45 8.94 -1.45
C THR A 131 8.73 10.23 -1.11
N THR A 132 7.61 10.50 -1.79
CA THR A 132 6.86 11.74 -1.64
C THR A 132 6.17 11.83 -0.28
N LEU A 133 5.51 10.76 0.17
CA LEU A 133 4.86 10.72 1.46
C LEU A 133 5.90 10.83 2.59
N LEU A 134 7.06 10.19 2.44
CA LEU A 134 8.16 10.27 3.41
C LEU A 134 8.78 11.67 3.47
N GLU A 135 8.97 12.34 2.33
CA GLU A 135 9.40 13.74 2.28
C GLU A 135 8.40 14.67 3.00
N ARG A 136 7.10 14.48 2.78
CA ARG A 136 6.05 15.28 3.42
C ARG A 136 6.05 15.10 4.93
N VAL A 137 6.07 13.86 5.42
CA VAL A 137 6.03 13.60 6.87
C VAL A 137 7.29 14.11 7.58
N ARG A 138 8.47 14.06 6.93
CA ARG A 138 9.73 14.60 7.47
C ARG A 138 9.75 16.13 7.57
N LYS A 139 8.96 16.84 6.77
CA LYS A 139 8.86 18.31 6.83
C LYS A 139 8.04 18.81 8.01
N VAL A 140 7.16 17.97 8.56
CA VAL A 140 6.30 18.35 9.69
C VAL A 140 7.16 18.60 10.93
N GLN A 141 6.93 19.74 11.59
CA GLN A 141 7.53 20.09 12.89
C GLN A 141 6.45 19.97 13.99
N PRO A 142 6.25 18.79 14.58
CA PRO A 142 5.18 18.57 15.54
C PRO A 142 5.45 19.20 16.90
N TRP A 143 4.37 19.41 17.66
CA TRP A 143 4.39 19.99 19.00
C TRP A 143 3.69 19.07 19.98
N CYS A 144 4.10 19.09 21.24
CA CYS A 144 3.45 18.38 22.32
C CYS A 144 2.95 19.32 23.42
N TRP A 145 1.86 18.95 24.06
CA TRP A 145 1.37 19.68 25.23
C TRP A 145 2.11 19.16 26.47
N LYS A 146 2.73 20.07 27.22
CA LYS A 146 3.38 19.76 28.50
C LYS A 146 2.37 19.70 29.65
N LYS A 147 2.05 18.50 30.15
CA LYS A 147 1.05 18.29 31.24
C LYS A 147 1.25 19.18 32.47
N VAL A 148 2.49 19.57 32.76
CA VAL A 148 2.87 20.38 33.93
C VAL A 148 2.69 21.89 33.70
N VAL A 149 2.75 22.35 32.44
CA VAL A 149 2.60 23.77 32.10
C VAL A 149 1.12 24.05 31.84
N ARG A 150 0.52 24.92 32.66
CA ARG A 150 -0.90 25.24 32.56
C ARG A 150 -1.28 25.92 31.25
N ASP A 151 -0.35 26.54 30.52
CA ASP A 151 -0.70 27.42 29.40
C ASP A 151 0.15 27.23 28.13
N GLY A 152 0.91 26.12 27.97
CA GLY A 152 1.91 26.02 26.90
C GLY A 152 2.08 24.65 26.23
N THR A 153 2.59 24.71 25.00
CA THR A 153 3.05 23.58 24.18
C THR A 153 4.55 23.74 23.91
N GLU A 154 5.27 22.66 23.66
CA GLU A 154 6.71 22.69 23.32
C GLU A 154 6.99 21.90 22.03
N PRO A 155 8.04 22.25 21.27
CA PRO A 155 8.42 21.50 20.08
C PRO A 155 8.73 20.04 20.45
N TYR A 156 8.16 19.09 19.71
CA TYR A 156 8.56 17.69 19.79
C TYR A 156 9.65 17.46 18.76
N GLN A 157 10.74 16.80 19.15
CA GLN A 157 11.83 16.43 18.25
C GLN A 157 11.58 15.00 17.75
N PRO A 158 11.11 14.81 16.49
CA PRO A 158 10.88 13.47 15.96
C PRO A 158 12.19 12.70 15.84
N ARG A 159 12.13 11.39 16.11
CA ARG A 159 13.22 10.48 15.76
C ARG A 159 13.15 10.17 14.27
N GLU A 160 14.30 9.99 13.62
CA GLU A 160 14.32 9.47 12.26
C GLU A 160 14.07 7.95 12.31
N ALA A 161 12.98 7.51 11.68
CA ALA A 161 12.62 6.09 11.61
C ALA A 161 13.38 5.33 10.51
N GLY A 162 14.06 6.05 9.61
CA GLY A 162 14.81 5.48 8.49
C GLY A 162 13.96 5.29 7.23
N PRO A 163 14.42 4.46 6.26
CA PRO A 163 13.68 4.16 5.03
C PRO A 163 12.34 3.49 5.31
N PRO A 164 11.43 3.39 4.31
CA PRO A 164 10.20 2.62 4.44
C PRO A 164 10.45 1.19 4.94
N SER A 165 9.67 0.72 5.90
CA SER A 165 9.72 -0.68 6.31
C SER A 165 9.00 -1.58 5.30
N TRP A 166 9.27 -2.89 5.33
CA TRP A 166 8.63 -3.83 4.42
C TRP A 166 7.09 -3.74 4.43
N ILE A 167 6.47 -3.59 5.60
CA ILE A 167 5.01 -3.50 5.70
C ILE A 167 4.47 -2.20 5.09
N GLU A 168 5.22 -1.10 5.20
CA GLU A 168 4.87 0.17 4.59
C GLU A 168 4.94 0.06 3.06
N GLU A 169 5.99 -0.57 2.53
CA GLU A 169 6.08 -0.90 1.11
C GLU A 169 4.93 -1.81 0.66
N TYR A 170 4.67 -2.89 1.39
CA TYR A 170 3.60 -3.84 1.10
C TYR A 170 2.24 -3.15 0.97
N ARG A 171 1.88 -2.27 1.91
CA ARG A 171 0.61 -1.53 1.88
C ARG A 171 0.50 -0.64 0.64
N VAL A 172 1.61 -0.04 0.21
CA VAL A 172 1.63 0.76 -1.03
C VAL A 172 1.41 -0.13 -2.25
N TYR A 173 2.14 -1.22 -2.37
CA TYR A 173 1.94 -2.18 -3.47
C TYR A 173 0.53 -2.74 -3.50
N ARG A 174 -0.01 -3.10 -2.33
CA ARG A 174 -1.37 -3.60 -2.20
C ARG A 174 -2.38 -2.60 -2.74
N ALA A 175 -2.31 -1.35 -2.32
CA ALA A 175 -3.20 -0.30 -2.79
C ALA A 175 -3.10 -0.09 -4.31
N LEU A 176 -1.89 -0.06 -4.88
CA LEU A 176 -1.70 0.08 -6.33
C LEU A 176 -2.23 -1.14 -7.11
N TRP A 177 -1.98 -2.36 -6.65
CA TRP A 177 -2.52 -3.57 -7.26
C TRP A 177 -4.04 -3.61 -7.22
N HIS A 178 -4.64 -3.13 -6.14
CA HIS A 178 -6.08 -2.95 -6.05
C HIS A 178 -6.58 -1.94 -7.09
N LEU A 179 -5.97 -0.75 -7.19
CA LEU A 179 -6.32 0.23 -8.23
C LEU A 179 -6.21 -0.36 -9.65
N GLN A 180 -5.17 -1.15 -9.93
CA GLN A 180 -5.02 -1.86 -11.20
C GLN A 180 -6.15 -2.88 -11.43
N LEU A 181 -6.46 -3.70 -10.42
CA LEU A 181 -7.53 -4.68 -10.51
C LEU A 181 -8.89 -4.01 -10.78
N TYR A 182 -9.15 -2.88 -10.15
CA TYR A 182 -10.38 -2.11 -10.39
C TYR A 182 -10.50 -1.64 -11.85
N SER A 183 -9.41 -1.12 -12.41
CA SER A 183 -9.35 -0.72 -13.82
C SER A 183 -9.67 -1.93 -14.72
N ASP A 184 -9.08 -3.09 -14.43
CA ASP A 184 -9.25 -4.29 -15.24
C ASP A 184 -10.66 -4.88 -15.12
N LEU A 185 -11.26 -4.82 -13.94
CA LEU A 185 -12.65 -5.18 -13.71
C LEU A 185 -13.61 -4.25 -14.45
N SER A 186 -13.35 -2.95 -14.46
CA SER A 186 -14.20 -1.99 -15.17
C SER A 186 -14.19 -2.27 -16.68
N VAL A 187 -13.01 -2.40 -17.28
CA VAL A 187 -12.86 -2.71 -18.72
C VAL A 187 -13.46 -4.07 -19.07
N THR A 188 -13.23 -5.08 -18.23
CA THR A 188 -13.77 -6.43 -18.47
C THR A 188 -15.28 -6.48 -18.27
N GLY A 189 -15.79 -5.74 -17.29
CA GLY A 189 -17.21 -5.60 -17.02
C GLY A 189 -17.95 -5.00 -18.20
N GLU A 190 -17.40 -3.94 -18.81
CA GLU A 190 -17.94 -3.39 -20.06
C GLU A 190 -17.93 -4.43 -21.18
N ARG A 191 -16.81 -5.15 -21.36
CA ARG A 191 -16.66 -6.18 -22.40
C ARG A 191 -17.62 -7.36 -22.24
N LEU A 192 -17.87 -7.79 -21.01
CA LEU A 192 -18.72 -8.94 -20.67
C LEU A 192 -20.16 -8.54 -20.29
N ASN A 193 -20.49 -7.24 -20.35
CA ASN A 193 -21.77 -6.67 -19.92
C ASN A 193 -22.13 -6.99 -18.45
N TRP A 194 -21.15 -6.97 -17.55
CA TRP A 194 -21.42 -7.02 -16.11
C TRP A 194 -22.06 -5.70 -15.65
N PRO A 195 -23.09 -5.73 -14.79
CA PRO A 195 -23.70 -4.51 -14.27
C PRO A 195 -22.66 -3.66 -13.51
N PRO A 196 -22.50 -2.36 -13.84
CA PRO A 196 -21.56 -1.49 -13.12
C PRO A 196 -21.81 -1.42 -11.61
N SER A 197 -23.08 -1.53 -11.20
CA SER A 197 -23.49 -1.58 -9.80
C SER A 197 -22.95 -2.79 -9.05
N GLU A 198 -22.76 -3.94 -9.71
CA GLU A 198 -22.20 -5.14 -9.07
C GLU A 198 -20.69 -4.98 -8.84
N ILE A 199 -19.98 -4.39 -9.80
CA ILE A 199 -18.54 -4.10 -9.67
C ILE A 199 -18.33 -3.10 -8.54
N GLU A 200 -19.16 -2.05 -8.48
CA GLU A 200 -19.11 -1.07 -7.41
C GLU A 200 -19.44 -1.70 -6.05
N ALA A 201 -20.55 -2.44 -5.94
CA ALA A 201 -20.92 -3.11 -4.69
C ALA A 201 -19.81 -4.03 -4.19
N TRP A 202 -19.27 -4.90 -5.05
CA TRP A 202 -18.16 -5.78 -4.71
C TRP A 202 -16.90 -5.03 -4.28
N TRP A 203 -16.56 -3.97 -5.01
CA TRP A 203 -15.42 -3.13 -4.67
C TRP A 203 -15.57 -2.51 -3.29
N PHE A 204 -16.77 -2.03 -2.94
CA PHE A 204 -17.00 -1.45 -1.63
C PHE A 204 -16.99 -2.49 -0.50
N GLU A 205 -17.56 -3.66 -0.74
CA GLU A 205 -17.56 -4.76 0.22
C GLU A 205 -16.15 -5.30 0.48
N ARG A 206 -15.36 -5.57 -0.58
CA ARG A 206 -14.02 -6.16 -0.45
C ARG A 206 -13.03 -5.22 0.24
N MET A 207 -13.13 -3.93 -0.04
CA MET A 207 -12.24 -2.93 0.57
C MET A 207 -12.67 -2.58 2.00
N GLY A 208 -13.83 -3.09 2.43
CA GLY A 208 -14.37 -2.90 3.78
C GLY A 208 -14.52 -1.43 4.13
N TRP A 209 -14.99 -0.59 3.20
CA TRP A 209 -15.14 0.86 3.44
C TRP A 209 -16.10 1.18 4.58
N ASP A 210 -16.95 0.23 4.94
CA ASP A 210 -17.87 0.25 6.07
C ASP A 210 -17.34 -0.50 7.31
N GLN A 211 -16.31 -1.33 7.16
CA GLN A 211 -15.65 -2.04 8.26
C GLN A 211 -14.72 -1.11 9.01
N VAL A 212 -14.66 -1.24 10.33
CA VAL A 212 -13.82 -0.41 11.18
C VAL A 212 -12.74 -1.29 11.82
N PRO A 213 -11.43 -1.04 11.56
CA PRO A 213 -10.87 0.01 10.69
C PRO A 213 -10.91 -0.34 9.19
N VAL A 214 -11.18 0.65 8.34
CA VAL A 214 -11.08 0.57 6.87
C VAL A 214 -9.60 0.59 6.48
N VAL A 215 -8.88 -0.51 6.69
CA VAL A 215 -7.41 -0.53 6.47
C VAL A 215 -7.10 -0.29 5.00
N LEU A 216 -7.66 -1.11 4.12
CA LEU A 216 -7.34 -1.10 2.70
C LEU A 216 -7.94 0.09 1.94
N GLY A 217 -9.17 0.50 2.26
CA GLY A 217 -9.80 1.67 1.61
C GLY A 217 -9.03 2.97 1.85
N GLU A 218 -8.52 3.20 3.07
CA GLU A 218 -7.70 4.40 3.36
C GLU A 218 -6.32 4.35 2.69
N GLU A 219 -5.71 3.16 2.56
CA GLU A 219 -4.47 2.98 1.78
C GLU A 219 -4.69 3.37 0.30
N VAL A 220 -5.78 2.90 -0.31
CA VAL A 220 -6.10 3.23 -1.71
C VAL A 220 -6.40 4.71 -1.90
N ARG A 221 -7.15 5.35 -1.01
CA ARG A 221 -7.37 6.82 -1.10
C ARG A 221 -6.06 7.58 -0.96
N THR A 222 -5.22 7.17 -0.02
CA THR A 222 -3.94 7.82 0.24
C THR A 222 -3.07 7.80 -1.01
N LEU A 223 -2.94 6.66 -1.66
CA LEU A 223 -2.15 6.56 -2.88
C LEU A 223 -2.79 7.23 -4.07
N SER A 224 -4.11 7.19 -4.18
CA SER A 224 -4.81 7.89 -5.24
C SER A 224 -4.57 9.41 -5.17
N GLU A 225 -4.74 10.01 -3.99
CA GLU A 225 -4.51 11.44 -3.76
C GLU A 225 -3.00 11.79 -3.94
N CYS A 226 -2.10 10.87 -3.55
CA CYS A 226 -0.67 11.02 -3.80
C CYS A 226 -0.35 11.04 -5.31
N LEU A 227 -0.90 10.10 -6.08
CA LEU A 227 -0.68 10.01 -7.53
C LEU A 227 -1.23 11.22 -8.28
N GLU A 228 -2.38 11.75 -7.86
CA GLU A 228 -2.97 12.97 -8.42
C GLU A 228 -1.99 14.16 -8.32
N GLY A 229 -1.36 14.35 -7.16
CA GLY A 229 -0.34 15.38 -6.97
C GLY A 229 0.97 15.14 -7.73
N LEU A 230 1.30 13.87 -8.02
CA LEU A 230 2.55 13.48 -8.65
C LEU A 230 2.53 13.53 -10.18
N CYS A 231 1.36 13.43 -10.81
CA CYS A 231 1.25 13.38 -12.26
C CYS A 231 1.29 14.77 -12.91
N ARG A 232 1.91 14.87 -14.09
CA ARG A 232 1.89 16.07 -14.95
C ARG A 232 0.51 16.31 -15.54
N VAL A 233 -0.14 15.22 -15.93
CA VAL A 233 -1.50 15.20 -16.48
C VAL A 233 -2.43 14.73 -15.37
N ASN A 234 -3.54 15.44 -15.18
CA ASN A 234 -4.54 15.05 -14.20
C ASN A 234 -5.02 13.62 -14.52
N PRO A 235 -4.84 12.66 -13.59
CA PRO A 235 -5.28 11.30 -13.83
C PRO A 235 -6.81 11.25 -13.96
N ILE A 236 -7.32 10.21 -14.60
CA ILE A 236 -8.77 10.02 -14.70
C ILE A 236 -9.29 9.66 -13.31
N LEU A 237 -10.13 10.52 -12.75
CA LEU A 237 -10.73 10.32 -11.45
C LEU A 237 -12.11 9.68 -11.60
N ARG A 238 -12.45 8.78 -10.67
CA ARG A 238 -13.79 8.24 -10.51
C ARG A 238 -14.36 8.68 -9.18
N HIS A 239 -15.58 9.18 -9.26
CA HIS A 239 -16.38 9.61 -8.13
C HIS A 239 -17.44 8.57 -7.86
N THR A 240 -17.60 8.22 -6.59
CA THR A 240 -18.56 7.23 -6.16
C THR A 240 -18.99 7.49 -4.73
N LYS A 241 -20.10 6.89 -4.31
CA LYS A 241 -20.68 7.10 -2.99
C LYS A 241 -20.62 5.79 -2.22
N ALA A 242 -19.93 5.81 -1.08
CA ALA A 242 -19.97 4.71 -0.13
C ALA A 242 -20.86 5.07 1.05
N GLY A 243 -21.54 4.08 1.60
CA GLY A 243 -22.29 4.22 2.84
C GLY A 243 -21.46 3.77 4.03
N GLY A 244 -21.25 4.65 5.01
CA GLY A 244 -20.63 4.30 6.29
C GLY A 244 -21.68 4.10 7.38
N LEU A 245 -21.40 3.21 8.34
CA LEU A 245 -22.19 3.09 9.57
C LEU A 245 -21.75 4.15 10.59
N LYS A 246 -22.70 4.85 11.21
CA LYS A 246 -22.43 5.56 12.46
C LYS A 246 -22.44 4.55 13.60
N TYR A 247 -21.40 4.57 14.43
CA TYR A 247 -21.20 3.65 15.56
C TYR A 247 -22.37 3.65 16.56
N ASP A 248 -23.12 4.76 16.63
CA ASP A 248 -24.15 4.99 17.66
C ASP A 248 -25.58 5.14 17.09
N SER A 249 -25.72 5.07 15.77
CA SER A 249 -27.03 5.09 15.13
C SER A 249 -26.92 4.26 13.88
N GLN A 250 -27.76 3.24 13.70
CA GLN A 250 -27.87 2.43 12.47
C GLN A 250 -28.20 3.26 11.19
N LYS A 251 -28.07 4.59 11.24
CA LYS A 251 -28.11 5.51 10.10
C LYS A 251 -26.83 5.34 9.28
N LYS A 252 -27.00 4.79 8.07
CA LYS A 252 -26.01 4.80 6.99
C LYS A 252 -25.89 6.23 6.45
N TYR A 253 -24.70 6.81 6.48
CA TYR A 253 -24.44 8.09 5.81
C TYR A 253 -23.64 7.85 4.54
N LEU A 254 -23.97 8.56 3.47
CA LEU A 254 -23.24 8.49 2.22
C LEU A 254 -22.11 9.52 2.26
N PHE A 255 -20.91 9.10 1.90
CA PHE A 255 -19.78 9.99 1.65
C PHE A 255 -19.20 9.72 0.27
N GLU A 256 -18.61 10.77 -0.30
CA GLU A 256 -17.98 10.69 -1.61
C GLU A 256 -16.57 10.11 -1.48
N ILE A 257 -16.26 9.18 -2.37
CA ILE A 257 -14.93 8.64 -2.58
C ILE A 257 -14.52 9.07 -3.98
N CYS A 258 -13.35 9.71 -4.06
CA CYS A 258 -12.68 10.03 -5.30
C CYS A 258 -11.39 9.20 -5.36
N PHE A 259 -11.15 8.53 -6.48
CA PHE A 259 -9.89 7.85 -6.72
C PHE A 259 -9.51 7.76 -8.20
N VAL A 260 -8.23 7.52 -8.48
CA VAL A 260 -7.69 7.31 -9.82
C VAL A 260 -8.24 6.01 -10.40
N SER A 261 -9.02 6.10 -11.48
CA SER A 261 -9.69 4.94 -12.09
C SER A 261 -8.75 4.05 -12.90
N ARG A 262 -7.64 4.62 -13.37
CA ARG A 262 -6.58 3.94 -14.12
C ARG A 262 -5.22 4.44 -13.69
N LEU A 263 -4.33 3.52 -13.31
CA LEU A 263 -2.99 3.89 -12.90
C LEU A 263 -2.25 4.69 -13.98
N PRO A 264 -1.61 5.81 -13.63
CA PRO A 264 -0.78 6.56 -14.56
C PRO A 264 0.46 5.76 -14.93
N HIS A 265 1.03 6.06 -16.09
CA HIS A 265 2.35 5.53 -16.42
C HIS A 265 3.42 6.35 -15.68
N SER A 266 4.48 5.71 -15.18
CA SER A 266 5.57 6.38 -14.45
C SER A 266 6.26 7.49 -15.25
N SER A 267 6.24 7.44 -16.58
CA SER A 267 6.71 8.54 -17.45
C SER A 267 5.85 9.81 -17.39
N GLN A 268 4.64 9.74 -16.82
CA GLN A 268 3.73 10.86 -16.63
C GLN A 268 4.00 11.62 -15.31
N LEU A 269 4.92 11.14 -14.47
CA LEU A 269 5.29 11.79 -13.22
C LEU A 269 5.99 13.13 -13.47
N ARG A 270 5.79 14.10 -12.57
CA ARG A 270 6.38 15.45 -12.68
C ARG A 270 7.91 15.42 -12.63
N ARG A 271 8.46 14.54 -11.80
CA ARG A 271 9.90 14.35 -11.57
C ARG A 271 10.27 12.87 -11.64
N GLU A 272 11.55 12.62 -11.85
CA GLU A 272 12.12 11.27 -11.74
C GLU A 272 12.28 10.86 -10.28
N PHE A 273 12.16 9.56 -10.02
CA PHE A 273 12.28 8.98 -8.70
C PHE A 273 13.23 7.81 -8.73
N HIS A 274 14.02 7.64 -7.66
CA HIS A 274 14.81 6.44 -7.47
C HIS A 274 13.88 5.24 -7.29
N VAL A 275 14.18 4.16 -7.98
CA VAL A 275 13.45 2.90 -7.92
C VAL A 275 14.33 1.90 -7.19
N TRP A 276 13.75 1.18 -6.24
CA TRP A 276 14.43 0.13 -5.49
C TRP A 276 13.65 -1.18 -5.58
N ALA A 277 14.35 -2.29 -5.30
CA ALA A 277 13.72 -3.58 -5.13
C ALA A 277 13.12 -3.68 -3.71
N PRO A 278 11.95 -4.29 -3.53
CA PRO A 278 11.36 -4.44 -2.20
C PRO A 278 12.26 -5.24 -1.26
N SER A 279 12.34 -4.81 0.00
CA SER A 279 13.12 -5.54 1.02
C SER A 279 12.40 -6.80 1.48
N PRO A 280 13.08 -7.86 1.95
CA PRO A 280 12.42 -8.99 2.62
C PRO A 280 11.69 -8.54 3.90
N PRO A 281 10.58 -9.21 4.27
CA PRO A 281 9.98 -8.97 5.58
C PRO A 281 10.97 -9.30 6.69
N PRO A 282 10.95 -8.57 7.81
CA PRO A 282 11.81 -8.86 8.95
C PRO A 282 11.47 -10.22 9.55
N GLU A 283 12.49 -10.91 10.06
CA GLU A 283 12.30 -12.09 10.88
C GLU A 283 11.73 -11.68 12.25
N ILE A 284 10.51 -12.10 12.53
CA ILE A 284 9.85 -11.84 13.82
C ILE A 284 10.08 -13.05 14.73
N ALA A 285 10.76 -12.84 15.85
CA ALA A 285 10.95 -13.86 16.87
C ALA A 285 9.59 -14.32 17.45
N ILE A 286 9.51 -15.59 17.83
CA ILE A 286 8.35 -16.14 18.52
C ILE A 286 8.68 -16.19 20.02
N ALA A 287 7.80 -15.64 20.84
CA ALA A 287 7.94 -15.69 22.29
C ALA A 287 7.74 -17.11 22.84
N GLU A 288 8.14 -17.32 24.10
CA GLU A 288 7.97 -18.61 24.79
C GLU A 288 6.50 -19.07 24.88
N ASP A 289 5.55 -18.13 24.83
CA ASP A 289 4.11 -18.39 24.83
C ASP A 289 3.55 -18.69 23.41
N GLY A 290 4.40 -18.73 22.39
CA GLY A 290 4.05 -19.03 21.01
C GLY A 290 3.55 -17.83 20.20
N PHE A 291 3.47 -16.63 20.78
CA PHE A 291 3.03 -15.43 20.04
C PHE A 291 4.20 -14.71 19.36
N PRO A 292 4.01 -14.19 18.13
CA PRO A 292 5.05 -13.42 17.45
C PRO A 292 5.30 -12.09 18.16
N MET A 293 6.58 -11.78 18.32
CA MET A 293 7.14 -10.57 18.93
C MET A 293 7.02 -9.33 18.03
N ASP A 294 5.92 -9.18 17.31
CA ASP A 294 5.71 -8.08 16.36
C ASP A 294 5.24 -6.80 17.06
N ASN A 295 6.11 -6.26 17.90
CA ASN A 295 5.83 -5.08 18.73
C ASN A 295 5.41 -3.87 17.89
N TRP A 296 6.02 -3.71 16.71
CA TRP A 296 5.87 -2.52 15.85
C TRP A 296 4.97 -2.76 14.63
N GLY A 297 4.45 -3.97 14.46
CA GLY A 297 3.54 -4.31 13.37
C GLY A 297 4.21 -4.37 12.00
N GLN A 298 5.44 -4.89 11.94
CA GLN A 298 6.26 -5.01 10.73
C GLN A 298 6.26 -6.42 10.12
N GLY A 299 5.74 -7.40 10.84
CA GLY A 299 5.65 -8.79 10.39
C GLY A 299 4.52 -9.04 9.40
N VAL A 300 4.51 -10.24 8.82
CA VAL A 300 3.51 -10.68 7.84
C VAL A 300 2.09 -10.68 8.42
N GLU A 301 1.90 -10.93 9.72
CA GLU A 301 0.57 -10.85 10.33
C GLU A 301 -0.04 -9.44 10.25
N SER A 302 0.80 -8.41 10.14
CA SER A 302 0.39 -7.02 10.07
C SER A 302 -0.14 -6.61 8.69
N ILE A 303 -0.16 -7.53 7.71
CA ILE A 303 -0.84 -7.27 6.42
C ILE A 303 -2.33 -6.98 6.66
N HIS A 304 -3.01 -7.70 7.55
CA HIS A 304 -4.46 -7.53 7.77
C HIS A 304 -4.81 -6.46 8.79
N TRP A 305 -3.82 -5.82 9.41
CA TRP A 305 -4.05 -4.91 10.54
C TRP A 305 -3.22 -3.64 10.42
N ASN A 306 -3.88 -2.48 10.48
CA ASN A 306 -3.22 -1.20 10.63
C ASN A 306 -3.66 -0.51 11.93
N ARG A 307 -2.79 -0.55 12.93
CA ARG A 307 -3.01 0.07 14.23
C ARG A 307 -3.14 1.60 14.14
N ILE A 308 -2.37 2.24 13.27
CA ILE A 308 -2.35 3.70 13.15
C ILE A 308 -3.69 4.21 12.63
N SER A 309 -4.28 3.51 11.64
CA SER A 309 -5.63 3.79 11.17
C SER A 309 -6.68 3.62 12.27
N ALA A 310 -6.56 2.59 13.12
CA ALA A 310 -7.46 2.39 14.26
C ALA A 310 -7.33 3.50 15.32
N ILE A 311 -6.10 3.93 15.62
CA ILE A 311 -5.82 5.04 16.55
C ILE A 311 -6.45 6.33 16.01
N PHE A 312 -6.17 6.68 14.75
CA PHE A 312 -6.70 7.90 14.14
C PHE A 312 -8.23 7.94 14.23
N ARG A 313 -8.89 6.83 13.90
CA ARG A 313 -10.34 6.73 14.01
C ARG A 313 -10.85 6.96 15.42
N ALA A 314 -10.22 6.36 16.44
CA ALA A 314 -10.59 6.58 17.83
C ALA A 314 -10.47 8.07 18.21
N CYS A 315 -9.46 8.76 17.68
CA CYS A 315 -9.27 10.20 17.88
C CYS A 315 -10.40 11.01 17.22
N GLN A 316 -10.77 10.69 15.98
CA GLN A 316 -11.89 11.35 15.28
C GLN A 316 -13.20 11.28 16.08
N VAL A 317 -13.48 10.13 16.70
CA VAL A 317 -14.67 9.93 17.54
C VAL A 317 -14.59 10.76 18.81
N ARG A 318 -13.48 10.70 19.57
CA ARG A 318 -13.33 11.46 20.83
C ARG A 318 -13.46 12.97 20.61
N THR A 319 -12.75 13.49 19.63
CA THR A 319 -12.70 14.93 19.33
C THR A 319 -13.95 15.48 18.67
N SER A 320 -14.87 14.62 18.22
CA SER A 320 -16.15 15.06 17.63
C SER A 320 -17.08 15.70 18.65
N THR A 321 -16.97 15.29 19.92
CA THR A 321 -17.79 15.78 21.04
C THR A 321 -16.97 16.60 22.01
N HIS A 322 -15.72 16.20 22.26
CA HIS A 322 -14.83 16.82 23.23
C HIS A 322 -13.46 17.07 22.59
N PRO A 323 -13.23 18.27 22.02
CA PRO A 323 -11.93 18.64 21.48
C PRO A 323 -10.82 18.46 22.53
N ALA A 324 -9.64 18.06 22.07
CA ALA A 324 -8.49 18.01 22.93
C ALA A 324 -8.05 19.42 23.36
N ARG A 325 -7.43 19.52 24.54
CA ARG A 325 -6.80 20.77 24.96
C ARG A 325 -5.71 21.16 23.95
N TYR A 326 -5.70 22.44 23.58
CA TYR A 326 -4.80 23.02 22.56
C TYR A 326 -4.99 22.48 21.14
N GLN A 327 -6.05 21.70 20.87
CA GLN A 327 -6.33 21.22 19.52
C GLN A 327 -6.32 22.38 18.51
N VAL A 328 -5.44 22.29 17.51
CA VAL A 328 -5.18 23.39 16.57
C VAL A 328 -6.10 23.36 15.35
N CYS A 329 -6.68 22.20 15.04
CA CYS A 329 -7.64 22.06 13.96
C CYS A 329 -8.64 20.92 14.22
N ARG A 330 -9.73 20.89 13.45
CA ARG A 330 -10.65 19.75 13.42
C ARG A 330 -9.98 18.56 12.72
N ILE A 331 -10.17 17.35 13.25
CA ILE A 331 -9.56 16.11 12.73
C ILE A 331 -10.57 15.21 12.00
N GLN A 332 -11.78 15.70 11.78
CA GLN A 332 -12.85 14.97 11.10
C GLN A 332 -12.57 14.82 9.60
N ASP A 333 -11.85 15.76 8.99
CA ASP A 333 -11.34 15.60 7.63
C ASP A 333 -10.09 14.72 7.65
N SER A 334 -10.15 13.57 6.98
CA SER A 334 -9.04 12.64 6.86
C SER A 334 -8.11 12.94 5.67
N ARG A 335 -8.45 13.90 4.78
CA ARG A 335 -7.60 14.25 3.63
C ARG A 335 -6.19 14.70 4.05
N PRO A 336 -5.98 15.62 5.01
CA PRO A 336 -4.61 16.02 5.36
C PRO A 336 -3.84 14.89 6.06
N TRP A 337 -4.55 14.01 6.78
CA TRP A 337 -3.96 12.80 7.37
C TRP A 337 -3.44 11.83 6.29
N ARG A 338 -4.20 11.66 5.21
CA ARG A 338 -3.77 10.90 4.03
C ARG A 338 -2.68 11.60 3.24
N GLY A 339 -2.71 12.94 3.13
CA GLY A 339 -1.66 13.73 2.49
C GLY A 339 -0.26 13.47 3.05
N LEU A 340 -0.18 13.15 4.35
CA LEU A 340 1.04 12.74 5.06
C LEU A 340 1.39 11.25 4.96
N GLY A 341 0.57 10.43 4.30
CA GLY A 341 0.80 8.99 4.15
C GLY A 341 0.46 8.16 5.38
N MET A 342 -0.25 8.72 6.37
CA MET A 342 -0.41 8.07 7.67
C MET A 342 -1.10 6.69 7.65
N PRO A 343 -2.05 6.38 6.73
CA PRO A 343 -2.56 5.01 6.57
C PRO A 343 -1.54 4.01 6.02
N ILE A 344 -0.36 4.45 5.57
CA ILE A 344 0.71 3.58 5.09
C ILE A 344 1.66 3.22 6.24
N TRP A 345 1.95 4.18 7.12
CA TRP A 345 3.01 4.08 8.13
C TRP A 345 2.79 2.99 9.19
N ASP A 346 3.89 2.38 9.62
CA ASP A 346 3.88 1.37 10.68
C ASP A 346 3.89 2.01 12.07
N ALA A 347 3.80 1.18 13.12
CA ALA A 347 3.76 1.70 14.48
C ALA A 347 5.11 2.27 14.94
N TRP A 348 6.23 1.80 14.36
CA TRP A 348 7.57 2.30 14.68
C TRP A 348 7.75 3.73 14.16
N ARG A 349 7.43 3.99 12.89
CA ARG A 349 7.49 5.34 12.33
C ARG A 349 6.58 6.30 13.09
N CYS A 350 5.35 5.87 13.38
CA CYS A 350 4.45 6.70 14.19
C CYS A 350 4.95 6.89 15.63
N TYR A 351 5.65 5.94 16.23
CA TYR A 351 6.31 6.13 17.53
C TYR A 351 7.40 7.19 17.44
N CYS A 352 8.26 7.12 16.41
CA CYS A 352 9.31 8.11 16.16
C CYS A 352 8.75 9.53 15.96
N LEU A 353 7.59 9.65 15.30
CA LEU A 353 6.81 10.88 15.14
C LEU A 353 6.07 11.32 16.41
N GLY A 354 6.07 10.49 17.45
CA GLY A 354 5.41 10.76 18.72
C GLY A 354 3.88 10.60 18.70
N LEU A 355 3.36 9.81 17.76
CA LEU A 355 1.95 9.49 17.55
C LEU A 355 1.55 8.09 18.04
N CYS A 356 2.52 7.25 18.40
CA CYS A 356 2.29 5.91 18.94
C CYS A 356 3.11 5.69 20.22
N SER A 357 2.60 4.88 21.14
CA SER A 357 3.30 4.45 22.36
C SER A 357 3.83 3.03 22.24
N SER A 358 4.94 2.77 22.92
CA SER A 358 5.51 1.43 23.09
C SER A 358 4.64 0.52 23.96
N ASP A 359 3.73 1.06 24.78
CA ASP A 359 2.77 0.25 25.57
C ASP A 359 1.69 -0.40 24.71
N ASN A 360 1.55 0.04 23.46
CA ASN A 360 0.62 -0.59 22.55
C ASN A 360 1.21 -1.89 21.96
N CYS A 361 2.52 -2.14 22.02
CA CYS A 361 3.15 -3.33 21.44
C CYS A 361 2.50 -4.65 21.91
N ARG A 362 2.32 -5.63 21.00
CA ARG A 362 1.74 -6.95 21.36
C ARG A 362 2.75 -7.70 22.25
N GLY A 363 2.28 -8.29 23.34
CA GLY A 363 3.08 -9.13 24.22
C GLY A 363 3.49 -8.43 25.54
N LEU A 364 3.40 -9.18 26.64
CA LEU A 364 3.88 -8.75 27.96
C LEU A 364 5.40 -9.00 28.03
N HIS A 365 6.22 -8.04 27.59
CA HIS A 365 7.67 -8.16 27.70
C HIS A 365 8.22 -7.56 29.00
N PRO A 366 8.87 -8.38 29.86
CA PRO A 366 9.62 -7.87 31.00
C PRO A 366 11.00 -7.38 30.52
N GLY A 367 11.05 -6.24 29.81
CA GLY A 367 12.33 -5.66 29.37
C GLY A 367 12.19 -4.46 28.43
N PRO A 368 13.32 -3.86 28.01
CA PRO A 368 13.34 -2.88 26.93
C PRO A 368 12.78 -3.49 25.64
N ILE A 369 12.00 -2.71 24.89
CA ILE A 369 11.36 -3.18 23.65
C ILE A 369 12.38 -3.04 22.51
N PRO A 370 12.73 -4.13 21.80
CA PRO A 370 13.65 -4.07 20.68
C PRO A 370 13.03 -3.26 19.54
N THR A 371 13.86 -2.48 18.83
CA THR A 371 13.41 -1.65 17.72
C THR A 371 14.02 -2.09 16.39
N PRO A 372 13.40 -1.73 15.25
CA PRO A 372 13.86 -2.15 13.93
C PRO A 372 15.26 -1.63 13.57
N ASP A 373 15.69 -0.52 14.17
CA ASP A 373 17.03 0.05 13.98
C ASP A 373 18.08 -0.50 14.95
N GLY A 374 17.78 -1.60 15.66
CA GLY A 374 18.69 -2.26 16.59
C GLY A 374 18.82 -1.56 17.95
N SER A 375 18.16 -0.42 18.14
CA SER A 375 18.08 0.24 19.45
C SER A 375 17.08 -0.44 20.38
N HIS A 376 16.94 0.11 21.58
CA HIS A 376 15.96 -0.37 22.56
C HIS A 376 15.18 0.83 23.08
N VAL A 377 13.85 0.67 23.19
CA VAL A 377 12.98 1.64 23.84
C VAL A 377 12.79 1.21 25.30
N PRO A 378 13.16 2.04 26.29
CA PRO A 378 12.91 1.72 27.69
C PRO A 378 11.42 1.53 27.96
N LYS A 379 11.10 0.62 28.90
CA LYS A 379 9.72 0.43 29.34
C LYS A 379 9.17 1.72 29.95
N GLY A 380 8.00 2.17 29.48
CA GLY A 380 7.40 3.44 29.91
C GLY A 380 7.94 4.69 29.21
N CYS A 381 8.83 4.56 28.21
CA CYS A 381 9.11 5.65 27.27
C CYS A 381 7.89 5.87 26.36
N ILE A 382 6.97 6.69 26.86
CA ILE A 382 5.66 6.93 26.25
C ILE A 382 5.68 8.30 25.55
N PRO A 383 5.73 8.37 24.21
CA PRO A 383 4.93 9.35 23.51
C PRO A 383 3.46 9.01 23.79
N ILE A 384 2.65 9.95 24.29
CA ILE A 384 1.35 9.67 24.92
C ILE A 384 0.50 8.68 24.12
N ALA A 385 0.08 7.60 24.78
CA ALA A 385 -0.60 6.47 24.14
C ALA A 385 -2.11 6.69 23.92
N ARG A 386 -2.76 7.54 24.73
CA ARG A 386 -4.23 7.64 24.83
C ARG A 386 -4.69 9.01 25.31
N GLY A 387 -5.90 9.40 24.90
CA GLY A 387 -6.61 10.57 25.43
C GLY A 387 -6.25 11.87 24.70
N SER A 388 -6.25 12.96 25.45
CA SER A 388 -6.24 14.31 24.87
C SER A 388 -4.91 14.71 24.21
N GLU A 389 -3.74 14.22 24.64
CA GLU A 389 -2.49 14.61 23.98
C GLU A 389 -2.32 13.96 22.60
N ILE A 390 -2.68 12.68 22.43
CA ILE A 390 -2.60 12.04 21.10
C ILE A 390 -3.57 12.71 20.11
N ASP A 391 -4.77 13.05 20.59
CA ASP A 391 -5.75 13.83 19.84
C ASP A 391 -5.19 15.20 19.42
N TYR A 392 -4.51 15.90 20.35
CA TYR A 392 -3.80 17.15 20.08
C TYR A 392 -2.69 16.98 19.04
N ARG A 393 -1.80 15.99 19.21
CA ARG A 393 -0.68 15.76 18.28
C ARG A 393 -1.18 15.44 16.88
N ILE A 394 -2.21 14.61 16.73
CA ILE A 394 -2.83 14.34 15.42
C ILE A 394 -3.35 15.64 14.80
N SER A 395 -3.97 16.52 15.59
CA SER A 395 -4.39 17.84 15.09
C SER A 395 -3.21 18.70 14.63
N VAL A 396 -2.06 18.63 15.29
CA VAL A 396 -0.84 19.35 14.86
C VAL A 396 -0.34 18.82 13.52
N PHE A 397 -0.30 17.50 13.33
CA PHE A 397 0.10 16.91 12.04
C PHE A 397 -0.87 17.30 10.91
N ILE A 398 -2.18 17.21 11.16
CA ILE A 398 -3.20 17.63 10.18
C ILE A 398 -3.04 19.11 9.85
N HIS A 399 -2.88 19.97 10.86
CA HIS A 399 -2.71 21.40 10.65
C HIS A 399 -1.44 21.73 9.87
N ALA A 400 -0.32 21.05 10.16
CA ALA A 400 0.92 21.23 9.41
C ALA A 400 0.76 20.84 7.94
N MET A 401 0.04 19.76 7.63
CA MET A 401 -0.24 19.40 6.23
C MET A 401 -1.12 20.45 5.55
N MET A 402 -2.16 20.97 6.23
CA MET A 402 -2.98 22.06 5.68
C MET A 402 -2.14 23.31 5.38
N GLN A 403 -1.21 23.67 6.28
CA GLN A 403 -0.28 24.79 6.05
C GLN A 403 0.66 24.54 4.87
N MET A 404 1.12 23.30 4.67
CA MET A 404 1.93 22.95 3.51
C MET A 404 1.13 23.08 2.20
N GLU A 405 -0.12 22.64 2.17
CA GLU A 405 -1.00 22.78 0.99
C GLU A 405 -1.28 24.24 0.67
N ASP A 406 -1.52 25.08 1.68
CA ASP A 406 -1.72 26.52 1.52
C ASP A 406 -0.47 27.22 0.97
N GLN A 407 0.74 26.77 1.35
CA GLN A 407 2.00 27.30 0.83
C GLN A 407 2.32 26.84 -0.59
N GLU A 408 1.84 25.67 -1.01
CA GLU A 408 2.01 25.16 -2.38
C GLU A 408 1.02 25.79 -3.37
N CYS A 409 -0.10 26.34 -2.87
CA CYS A 409 -1.13 27.01 -3.69
C CYS A 409 -0.91 28.52 -3.90
N ASN A 410 -0.09 29.16 -3.07
CA ASN A 410 0.26 30.59 -3.15
C ASN A 410 1.66 30.77 -3.75
#